data_AF-A0A4Q3VM46-F1
#
_entry.id   AF-A0A4Q3VM46-F1
#
_cell.length_a   1.000
_cell.length_b   1.000
_cell.length_c   1.000
_cell.angle_alpha   90.00
_cell.angle_beta   90.00
_cell.angle_gamma   90.00
#
_symmetry.space_group_name_H-M   'P 1'
#
loop_
_entity.id
_entity.type
_entity.pdbx_description
1 polymer ?
#
loop_
_entity_poly.entity_id
_entity_poly.type
_entity_poly.pdbx_seq_one_letter_code
_entity_poly.pdbx_strand_id
1 'polypeptide(L)'
;MSDTALPLESPKVRWDLSALFSGPEDPKVEAAWIEAEAAVDAFAAKYRARVSDLTSDELTKAITELETIYVTVAKPIGYASLLHAADSATPEIGAFYQSQRERYTTLSVKLLFFELELQKAKDVDADAVGPYAHYVRTARALSPFRLSEPEEI
;
A
#
# COMPACT_ATOMS: atom_id res chain seq x y z
N MET A 1 -24.05 -37.83 -13.08
CA MET A 1 -23.00 -38.03 -12.06
C MET A 1 -22.82 -36.68 -11.38
N SER A 2 -23.49 -36.48 -10.24
CA SER A 2 -23.34 -35.24 -9.46
C SER A 2 -22.01 -35.30 -8.73
N ASP A 3 -21.05 -34.52 -9.21
CA ASP A 3 -19.77 -34.31 -8.55
C ASP A 3 -20.00 -33.30 -7.42
N THR A 4 -20.47 -33.80 -6.27
CA THR A 4 -20.54 -33.00 -5.05
C THR A 4 -19.11 -32.85 -4.54
N ALA A 5 -18.46 -31.74 -4.91
CA ALA A 5 -17.17 -31.37 -4.33
C ALA A 5 -17.30 -31.41 -2.80
N LEU A 6 -16.54 -32.31 -2.17
CA LEU A 6 -16.48 -32.38 -0.71
C LEU A 6 -15.96 -31.03 -0.19
N PRO A 7 -16.61 -30.43 0.83
CA PRO A 7 -16.12 -29.18 1.39
C PRO A 7 -14.69 -29.39 1.87
N LEU A 8 -13.77 -28.57 1.36
CA LEU A 8 -12.38 -28.56 1.82
C LEU A 8 -12.37 -28.05 3.26
N GLU A 9 -12.11 -28.94 4.22
CA GLU A 9 -11.95 -28.55 5.61
C GLU A 9 -10.69 -27.69 5.78
N SER A 10 -10.84 -26.54 6.43
CA SER A 10 -9.72 -25.64 6.69
C SER A 10 -8.68 -26.31 7.62
N PRO A 11 -7.36 -26.02 7.46
CA PRO A 11 -6.32 -26.59 8.30
C PRO A 11 -6.54 -26.29 9.79
N LYS A 12 -6.30 -27.29 10.64
CA LYS A 12 -6.46 -27.18 12.10
C LYS A 12 -5.36 -26.35 12.77
N VAL A 13 -4.20 -26.22 12.13
CA VAL A 13 -3.08 -25.38 12.60
C VAL A 13 -3.05 -24.12 11.74
N ARG A 14 -3.01 -22.95 12.39
CA ARG A 14 -2.95 -21.64 11.74
C ARG A 14 -1.81 -20.82 12.33
N TRP A 15 -1.35 -19.82 11.59
CA TRP A 15 -0.43 -18.82 12.12
C TRP A 15 -1.07 -18.06 13.27
N ASP A 16 -0.26 -17.75 14.28
CA ASP A 16 -0.65 -16.79 15.31
C ASP A 16 -0.43 -15.37 14.79
N LEU A 17 -1.53 -14.67 14.56
CA LEU A 17 -1.54 -13.29 14.05
C LEU A 17 -1.84 -12.25 15.14
N SER A 18 -1.90 -12.66 16.41
CA SER A 18 -2.21 -11.78 17.54
C SER A 18 -1.20 -10.66 17.75
N ALA A 19 0.04 -10.83 17.22
CA ALA A 19 1.05 -9.79 17.18
C ALA A 19 0.67 -8.60 16.27
N LEU A 20 -0.22 -8.80 15.30
CA LEU A 20 -0.75 -7.75 14.43
C LEU A 20 -2.05 -7.17 15.02
N PHE A 21 -3.07 -8.02 15.16
CA PHE A 21 -4.40 -7.64 15.66
C PHE A 21 -5.04 -8.80 16.42
N SER A 22 -5.90 -8.50 17.40
CA SER A 22 -6.63 -9.54 18.14
C SER A 22 -7.74 -10.21 17.34
N GLY A 23 -8.17 -9.59 16.24
CA GLY A 23 -9.29 -10.04 15.41
C GLY A 23 -9.62 -9.03 14.30
N PRO A 24 -10.49 -9.38 13.34
CA PRO A 24 -11.00 -8.44 12.32
C PRO A 24 -11.68 -7.19 12.90
N GLU A 25 -12.26 -7.31 14.09
CA GLU A 25 -12.92 -6.21 14.81
C GLU A 25 -12.00 -5.47 15.80
N ASP A 26 -10.69 -5.75 15.79
CA ASP A 26 -9.74 -5.00 16.62
C ASP A 26 -9.78 -3.51 16.23
N PRO A 27 -10.09 -2.58 17.15
CA PRO A 27 -10.19 -1.15 16.84
C PRO A 27 -8.90 -0.56 16.27
N LYS A 28 -7.75 -1.20 16.49
CA LYS A 28 -6.48 -0.79 15.89
C LYS A 28 -6.45 -0.92 14.37
N VAL A 29 -7.26 -1.81 13.79
CA VAL A 29 -7.40 -1.94 12.33
C VAL A 29 -7.95 -0.64 11.76
N GLU A 30 -9.06 -0.17 12.32
CA GLU A 30 -9.70 1.07 11.87
C GLU A 30 -8.82 2.30 12.17
N ALA A 31 -8.18 2.33 13.34
CA ALA A 31 -7.27 3.42 13.70
C ALA A 31 -6.10 3.56 12.70
N ALA A 32 -5.51 2.45 12.27
CA ALA A 32 -4.42 2.45 11.30
C ALA A 32 -4.87 3.03 9.94
N TRP A 33 -6.09 2.72 9.51
CA TRP A 33 -6.61 3.28 8.27
C TRP A 33 -6.97 4.75 8.36
N ILE A 34 -7.61 5.20 9.44
CA ILE A 34 -7.92 6.62 9.65
C ILE A 34 -6.62 7.44 9.64
N GLU A 35 -5.57 6.94 10.31
CA GLU A 35 -4.24 7.56 10.30
C GLU A 35 -3.68 7.64 8.88
N ALA A 36 -3.69 6.53 8.13
CA ALA A 36 -3.14 6.47 6.79
C ALA A 36 -3.91 7.33 5.78
N GLU A 37 -5.24 7.32 5.84
CA GLU A 37 -6.11 8.11 4.96
C GLU A 37 -5.88 9.61 5.16
N ALA A 38 -5.79 10.06 6.42
CA ALA A 38 -5.45 11.45 6.73
C ALA A 38 -4.03 11.81 6.27
N ALA A 39 -3.06 10.91 6.45
CA ALA A 39 -1.69 11.11 6.01
C ALA A 39 -1.56 11.19 4.48
N VAL A 40 -2.34 10.39 3.74
CA VAL A 40 -2.38 10.41 2.26
C VAL A 40 -2.94 11.72 1.75
N ASP A 41 -4.03 12.21 2.34
CA ASP A 41 -4.62 13.48 1.93
C ASP A 41 -3.65 14.64 2.21
N ALA A 42 -2.97 14.64 3.35
CA ALA A 42 -1.92 15.61 3.67
C ALA A 42 -0.71 15.49 2.72
N PHE A 43 -0.28 14.27 2.40
CA PHE A 43 0.83 14.00 1.49
C PHE A 43 0.54 14.50 0.08
N ALA A 44 -0.64 14.17 -0.46
CA ALA A 44 -1.08 14.62 -1.77
C ALA A 44 -1.18 16.15 -1.83
N ALA A 45 -1.75 16.79 -0.81
CA ALA A 45 -1.82 18.25 -0.73
C ALA A 45 -0.44 18.92 -0.68
N LYS A 46 0.55 18.26 -0.08
CA LYS A 46 1.90 18.80 0.11
C LYS A 46 2.78 18.65 -1.14
N TYR A 47 2.72 17.51 -1.83
CA TYR A 47 3.70 17.15 -2.87
C TYR A 47 3.16 17.06 -4.29
N ARG A 48 1.85 16.93 -4.50
CA ARG A 48 1.30 16.81 -5.86
C ARG A 48 1.63 18.06 -6.68
N ALA A 49 2.02 17.83 -7.94
CA ALA A 49 2.55 18.79 -8.89
C ALA A 49 3.83 19.52 -8.46
N ARG A 50 4.53 19.02 -7.44
CA ARG A 50 5.77 19.64 -6.90
C ARG A 50 6.95 18.69 -6.85
N VAL A 51 6.77 17.39 -7.09
CA VAL A 51 7.82 16.37 -6.86
C VAL A 51 9.07 16.65 -7.72
N SER A 52 8.88 17.19 -8.92
CA SER A 52 9.99 17.54 -9.83
C SER A 52 10.85 18.71 -9.35
N ASP A 53 10.34 19.53 -8.42
CA ASP A 53 11.00 20.74 -7.92
C ASP A 53 11.58 20.55 -6.51
N LEU A 54 11.42 19.37 -5.91
CA LEU A 54 11.93 19.09 -4.58
C LEU A 54 13.46 19.01 -4.60
N THR A 55 14.08 19.65 -3.60
CA THR A 55 15.49 19.39 -3.28
C THR A 55 15.68 17.94 -2.82
N SER A 56 16.90 17.42 -2.87
CA SER A 56 17.19 16.04 -2.41
C SER A 56 16.77 15.80 -0.94
N ASP A 57 16.90 16.81 -0.08
CA ASP A 57 16.47 16.76 1.32
C ASP A 57 14.94 16.68 1.44
N GLU A 58 14.22 17.46 0.63
CA GLU A 58 12.75 17.44 0.58
C GLU A 58 12.24 16.13 -0.02
N LEU A 59 12.89 15.63 -1.07
CA LEU A 59 12.56 14.34 -1.67
C LEU A 59 12.79 13.19 -0.68
N THR A 60 13.88 13.22 0.09
CA THR A 60 14.15 12.22 1.15
C THR A 60 13.05 12.23 2.20
N LYS A 61 12.60 13.42 2.63
CA LYS A 61 11.48 13.57 3.57
C LYS A 61 10.17 13.04 2.97
N ALA A 62 9.90 13.37 1.70
CA ALA A 62 8.72 12.87 1.00
C ALA A 62 8.72 11.34 0.91
N ILE A 63 9.84 10.72 0.54
CA ILE A 63 9.94 9.24 0.47
C ILE A 63 9.76 8.61 1.85
N THR A 64 10.29 9.22 2.91
CA THR A 64 10.12 8.73 4.29
C THR A 64 8.66 8.83 4.76
N GLU A 65 7.97 9.93 4.43
CA GLU A 65 6.54 10.09 4.69
C GLU A 65 5.71 9.05 3.92
N LEU A 66 6.05 8.81 2.64
CA LEU A 66 5.41 7.80 1.79
C LEU A 66 5.61 6.38 2.34
N GLU A 67 6.84 6.04 2.75
CA GLU A 67 7.17 4.76 3.38
C GLU A 67 6.33 4.55 4.65
N THR A 68 6.23 5.58 5.50
CA THR A 68 5.46 5.52 6.74
C THR A 68 3.99 5.19 6.45
N ILE A 69 3.38 5.83 5.45
CA ILE A 69 2.01 5.53 5.02
C ILE A 69 1.88 4.06 4.61
N TYR A 70 2.77 3.57 3.74
CA TYR A 70 2.72 2.19 3.27
C TYR A 70 2.94 1.16 4.39
N VAL A 71 3.85 1.42 5.32
CA VAL A 71 4.10 0.56 6.49
C VAL A 71 2.87 0.49 7.39
N THR A 72 2.16 1.61 7.60
CA THR A 72 0.94 1.64 8.40
C THR A 72 -0.15 0.78 7.78
N VAL A 73 -0.41 0.91 6.48
CA VAL A 73 -1.49 0.16 5.80
C VAL A 73 -1.12 -1.28 5.48
N ALA A 74 0.17 -1.61 5.39
CA ALA A 74 0.64 -2.97 5.19
C ALA A 74 0.18 -3.93 6.31
N LYS A 75 0.02 -3.42 7.54
CA LYS A 75 -0.44 -4.21 8.69
C LYS A 75 -1.87 -4.73 8.52
N PRO A 76 -2.92 -3.88 8.37
CA PRO A 76 -4.30 -4.35 8.24
C PRO A 76 -4.53 -5.17 6.96
N ILE A 77 -3.99 -4.74 5.80
CA ILE A 77 -4.16 -5.51 4.56
C ILE A 77 -3.43 -6.86 4.60
N GLY A 78 -2.22 -6.89 5.16
CA GLY A 78 -1.43 -8.11 5.34
C GLY A 78 -2.10 -9.08 6.30
N TYR A 79 -2.60 -8.59 7.44
CA TYR A 79 -3.39 -9.38 8.38
C TYR A 79 -4.62 -10.02 7.72
N ALA A 80 -5.39 -9.22 6.97
CA ALA A 80 -6.57 -9.71 6.28
C ALA A 80 -6.23 -10.74 5.19
N SER A 81 -5.14 -10.52 4.45
CA SER A 81 -4.64 -11.47 3.44
C SER A 81 -4.23 -12.80 4.08
N LEU A 82 -3.52 -12.77 5.21
CA LEU A 82 -3.08 -13.97 5.94
C LEU A 82 -4.27 -14.74 6.53
N LEU A 83 -5.27 -14.05 7.08
CA LEU A 83 -6.52 -14.68 7.54
C LEU A 83 -7.22 -15.39 6.38
N HIS A 84 -7.38 -14.71 5.25
CA HIS A 84 -8.05 -15.29 4.08
C HIS A 84 -7.28 -16.45 3.46
N ALA A 85 -5.94 -16.38 3.44
CA ALA A 85 -5.10 -17.49 2.99
C ALA A 85 -5.23 -18.73 3.90
N ALA A 86 -5.46 -18.53 5.20
CA ALA A 86 -5.68 -19.63 6.14
C ALA A 86 -7.10 -20.22 6.07
N ASP A 87 -8.09 -19.44 5.62
CA ASP A 87 -9.50 -19.81 5.63
C ASP A 87 -10.32 -19.03 4.61
N SER A 88 -10.23 -19.45 3.35
CA SER A 88 -10.91 -18.78 2.23
C SER A 88 -12.38 -19.17 2.07
N ALA A 89 -12.83 -20.22 2.78
CA ALA A 89 -14.21 -20.70 2.73
C ALA A 89 -15.17 -19.91 3.66
N THR A 90 -14.62 -19.19 4.63
CA THR A 90 -15.39 -18.39 5.60
C THR A 90 -15.79 -17.03 5.00
N PRO A 91 -17.09 -16.76 4.77
CA PRO A 91 -17.56 -15.54 4.11
C PRO A 91 -17.14 -14.25 4.81
N GLU A 92 -17.12 -14.24 6.15
CA GLU A 92 -16.78 -13.07 6.96
C GLU A 92 -15.31 -12.68 6.78
N ILE A 93 -14.41 -13.65 6.66
CA ILE A 93 -12.99 -13.43 6.38
C ILE A 93 -12.81 -12.89 4.95
N GLY A 94 -13.55 -13.45 3.99
CA GLY A 94 -13.57 -12.95 2.61
C GLY A 94 -14.05 -11.50 2.52
N ALA A 95 -15.13 -11.16 3.21
CA ALA A 95 -15.67 -9.81 3.26
C ALA A 95 -14.68 -8.83 3.92
N PHE A 96 -14.06 -9.22 5.04
CA PHE A 96 -13.04 -8.42 5.71
C PHE A 96 -11.85 -8.14 4.79
N TYR A 97 -11.31 -9.17 4.13
CA TYR A 97 -10.19 -9.02 3.18
C TYR A 97 -10.55 -8.10 2.02
N GLN A 98 -11.72 -8.28 1.41
CA GLN A 98 -12.16 -7.42 0.30
C GLN A 98 -12.29 -5.96 0.74
N SER A 99 -12.86 -5.69 1.92
CA SER A 99 -12.92 -4.34 2.49
C SER A 99 -11.53 -3.71 2.66
N GLN A 100 -10.55 -4.47 3.18
CA GLN A 100 -9.19 -3.94 3.34
C GLN A 100 -8.54 -3.64 1.98
N ARG A 101 -8.77 -4.51 0.98
CA ARG A 101 -8.24 -4.32 -0.38
C ARG A 101 -8.80 -3.07 -1.04
N GLU A 102 -10.09 -2.79 -0.90
CA GLU A 102 -10.74 -1.61 -1.49
C GLU A 102 -10.17 -0.31 -0.93
N ARG A 103 -9.94 -0.24 0.39
CA ARG A 103 -9.26 0.89 1.02
C ARG A 103 -7.82 1.04 0.53
N TYR A 104 -7.08 -0.07 0.45
CA TYR A 104 -5.72 -0.05 -0.08
C TYR A 104 -5.66 0.47 -1.51
N THR A 105 -6.53 -0.03 -2.40
CA THR A 105 -6.61 0.41 -3.80
C THR A 105 -6.93 1.90 -3.90
N THR A 106 -7.89 2.39 -3.12
CA THR A 106 -8.27 3.81 -3.12
C THR A 106 -7.09 4.69 -2.65
N LEU A 107 -6.37 4.24 -1.63
CA LEU A 107 -5.18 4.90 -1.13
C LEU A 107 -4.03 4.88 -2.16
N SER A 108 -3.76 3.75 -2.79
CA SER A 108 -2.66 3.62 -3.75
C SER A 108 -2.89 4.51 -4.98
N VAL A 109 -4.14 4.61 -5.45
CA VAL A 109 -4.52 5.54 -6.53
C VAL A 109 -4.20 6.98 -6.13
N LYS A 110 -4.50 7.40 -4.89
CA LYS A 110 -4.19 8.76 -4.42
C LYS A 110 -2.69 9.04 -4.32
N LEU A 111 -1.84 8.03 -4.16
CA LEU A 111 -0.38 8.18 -4.04
C LEU A 111 0.36 8.02 -5.37
N LEU A 112 -0.30 7.47 -6.39
CA LEU A 112 0.30 7.13 -7.69
C LEU A 112 0.98 8.32 -8.38
N PHE A 113 0.44 9.53 -8.21
CA PHE A 113 1.03 10.76 -8.76
C PHE A 113 2.51 10.90 -8.38
N PHE A 114 2.91 10.47 -7.18
CA PHE A 114 4.26 10.73 -6.67
C PHE A 114 5.31 10.01 -7.50
N GLU A 115 5.07 8.73 -7.81
CA GLU A 115 5.98 7.95 -8.64
C GLU A 115 5.97 8.46 -10.09
N LEU A 116 4.80 8.81 -10.63
CA LEU A 116 4.67 9.37 -11.98
C LEU A 116 5.40 10.72 -12.13
N GLU A 117 5.34 11.58 -11.12
CA GLU A 117 6.07 12.84 -11.13
C GLU A 117 7.57 12.65 -10.91
N LEU A 118 7.97 11.72 -10.04
CA LEU A 118 9.37 11.32 -9.88
C LEU A 118 9.95 10.78 -11.19
N GLN A 119 9.17 9.99 -11.93
CA GLN A 119 9.49 9.51 -13.27
C GLN A 119 9.58 10.65 -14.31
N LYS A 120 8.88 11.77 -14.11
CA LYS A 120 8.89 12.94 -15.01
C LYS A 120 10.02 13.93 -14.74
N ALA A 121 10.50 14.01 -13.50
CA ALA A 121 11.56 14.92 -13.10
C ALA A 121 12.81 14.79 -14.00
N LYS A 122 13.61 15.83 -14.19
CA LYS A 122 14.81 15.73 -15.05
C LYS A 122 16.08 15.57 -14.24
N ASP A 123 16.18 16.32 -13.15
CA ASP A 123 17.42 16.54 -12.42
C ASP A 123 17.37 15.94 -11.01
N VAL A 124 16.93 14.68 -10.91
CA VAL A 124 16.90 13.95 -9.63
C VAL A 124 18.22 13.21 -9.42
N ASP A 125 18.97 13.63 -8.41
CA ASP A 125 20.14 12.91 -7.92
C ASP A 125 19.71 11.80 -6.94
N ALA A 126 19.75 10.55 -7.42
CA ALA A 126 19.39 9.39 -6.61
C ALA A 126 20.38 9.14 -5.46
N ASP A 127 21.65 9.47 -5.61
CA ASP A 127 22.64 9.21 -4.56
C ASP A 127 22.48 10.19 -3.39
N ALA A 128 21.91 11.37 -3.65
CA ALA A 128 21.62 12.39 -2.65
C ALA A 128 20.45 12.04 -1.70
N VAL A 129 19.68 10.98 -1.97
CA VAL A 129 18.60 10.51 -1.08
C VAL A 129 18.99 9.33 -0.17
N GLY A 130 20.29 9.00 -0.12
CA GLY A 130 20.85 8.01 0.79
C GLY A 130 20.25 6.60 0.61
N PRO A 131 19.62 5.99 1.64
CA PRO A 131 19.10 4.62 1.56
C PRO A 131 18.01 4.45 0.50
N TYR A 132 17.32 5.53 0.12
CA TYR A 132 16.27 5.49 -0.90
C TYR A 132 16.78 5.57 -2.34
N ALA A 133 18.09 5.59 -2.55
CA ALA A 133 18.68 5.70 -3.88
C ALA A 133 18.23 4.58 -4.82
N HIS A 134 18.02 3.36 -4.31
CA HIS A 134 17.48 2.26 -5.10
C HIS A 134 16.05 2.52 -5.55
N TYR A 135 15.17 2.99 -4.65
CA TYR A 135 13.79 3.32 -4.97
C TYR A 135 13.72 4.38 -6.08
N VAL A 136 14.49 5.47 -5.94
CA VAL A 136 14.54 6.52 -6.96
C VAL A 136 15.04 5.98 -8.28
N ARG A 137 16.14 5.21 -8.30
CA ARG A 137 16.65 4.60 -9.54
C ARG A 137 15.63 3.70 -10.24
N THR A 138 14.93 2.87 -9.48
CA THR A 138 13.92 1.95 -10.02
C THR A 138 12.73 2.72 -10.60
N ALA A 139 12.18 3.70 -9.88
CA ALA A 139 11.13 4.55 -10.41
C ALA A 139 11.59 5.23 -11.71
N ARG A 140 12.78 5.83 -11.73
CA ARG A 140 13.36 6.50 -12.91
C ARG A 140 13.62 5.57 -14.10
N ALA A 141 13.95 4.30 -13.87
CA ALA A 141 14.12 3.33 -14.95
C ALA A 141 12.81 3.05 -15.70
N LEU A 142 11.66 3.28 -15.06
CA LEU A 142 10.33 3.11 -15.65
C LEU A 142 9.82 4.36 -16.38
N SER A 143 10.55 5.48 -16.36
CA SER A 143 10.18 6.71 -17.06
C SER A 143 9.77 6.54 -18.54
N PRO A 144 10.38 5.64 -19.35
CA PRO A 144 9.95 5.41 -20.74
C PRO A 144 8.60 4.69 -20.89
N PHE A 145 8.12 4.03 -19.83
CA PHE A 145 6.94 3.17 -19.85
C PHE A 145 5.76 3.75 -19.05
N ARG A 146 5.83 5.04 -18.71
CA ARG A 146 4.80 5.72 -17.92
C ARG A 146 3.62 6.15 -18.79
N LEU A 147 2.40 5.97 -18.29
CA LEU A 147 1.21 6.61 -18.83
C LEU A 147 0.83 7.85 -17.99
N SER A 148 -0.24 8.53 -18.36
CA SER A 148 -0.83 9.57 -17.51
C SER A 148 -1.55 8.95 -16.31
N GLU A 149 -1.74 9.71 -15.23
CA GLU A 149 -2.43 9.21 -14.02
C GLU A 149 -3.82 8.61 -14.33
N PRO A 150 -4.67 9.21 -15.18
CA PRO A 150 -5.93 8.58 -15.59
C PRO A 150 -5.80 7.25 -16.36
N GLU A 151 -4.65 6.99 -16.98
CA GLU A 151 -4.40 5.79 -17.78
C GLU A 151 -3.75 4.66 -16.96
N GLU A 152 -3.26 4.95 -15.75
CA GLU A 152 -2.66 3.99 -14.81
C GLU A 152 -3.64 3.51 -13.72
N ILE A 153 -4.86 4.07 -13.67
CA ILE A 153 -5.93 3.76 -12.71
C ILE A 153 -6.89 2.71 -13.28
#